data_AF-A0A3C7W1G5-F1
#
_entry.id   AF-A0A3C7W1G5-F1
#
_cell.length_a   1.000
_cell.length_b   1.000
_cell.length_c   1.000
_cell.angle_alpha   90.00
_cell.angle_beta   90.00
_cell.angle_gamma   90.00
#
_symmetry.space_group_name_H-M   'P 1'
#
loop_
_entity.id
_entity.type
_entity.pdbx_description
1 polymer ?
#
loop_
_entity_poly.entity_id
_entity_poly.type
_entity_poly.pdbx_seq_one_letter_code
_entity_poly.pdbx_strand_id
1 'polypeptide(L)' 'AALAASHACFQDWRRASFAERGEVLRAVAKRLRDDVEQLAPLMTEEMGKPIREARGEVEKAAWAADHYAEHAEAYL' A
#
# COMPACT_ATOMS: atom_id res chain seq x y z
N ALA A 1 -11.31 21.37 4.76
CA ALA A 1 -12.21 20.28 4.29
C ALA A 1 -11.59 18.90 4.50
N ALA A 2 -10.44 18.57 3.87
CA ALA A 2 -9.83 17.23 3.96
C ALA A 2 -9.56 16.74 5.40
N LEU A 3 -8.98 17.57 6.27
CA LEU A 3 -8.69 17.20 7.67
C LEU A 3 -9.94 16.79 8.46
N ALA A 4 -11.05 17.51 8.28
CA ALA A 4 -12.31 17.20 8.96
C ALA A 4 -12.90 15.87 8.47
N ALA A 5 -12.82 15.60 7.16
CA ALA A 5 -13.26 14.33 6.58
C ALA A 5 -12.40 13.15 7.06
N SER A 6 -11.08 13.29 7.07
CA SER A 6 -10.17 12.25 7.59
C SER A 6 -10.41 11.99 9.07
N HIS A 7 -10.65 13.03 9.88
CA HIS A 7 -10.95 12.87 11.30
C HIS A 7 -12.26 12.13 11.53
N ALA A 8 -13.31 12.43 10.74
CA ALA A 8 -14.59 11.73 10.82
C ALA A 8 -14.43 10.23 10.49
N CYS A 9 -13.77 9.90 9.38
CA CYS A 9 -13.53 8.52 8.97
C CYS A 9 -12.68 7.75 10.00
N PHE A 10 -11.67 8.41 10.58
CA PHE A 10 -10.81 7.82 11.59
C PHE A 10 -11.57 7.28 12.81
N GLN A 11 -12.66 7.96 13.22
CA GLN A 11 -13.44 7.51 14.37
C GLN A 11 -13.98 6.08 14.19
N ASP A 12 -14.33 5.71 12.96
CA ASP A 12 -14.79 4.37 12.61
C ASP A 12 -13.61 3.45 12.31
N TRP A 13 -12.66 3.89 11.47
CA TRP A 13 -11.52 3.09 11.05
C TRP A 13 -10.65 2.59 12.21
N ARG A 14 -10.48 3.41 13.26
CA ARG A 14 -9.68 3.02 14.44
C ARG A 14 -10.23 1.81 15.20
N ARG A 15 -11.51 1.45 14.99
CA ARG A 15 -12.16 0.30 15.64
C ARG A 15 -12.01 -0.99 14.83
N ALA A 16 -11.56 -0.92 13.58
CA ALA A 16 -11.28 -2.10 12.77
C ALA A 16 -10.17 -2.94 13.41
N SER A 17 -10.37 -4.25 13.43
CA SER A 17 -9.41 -5.23 13.93
C SER A 17 -8.15 -5.29 13.04
N PHE A 18 -7.07 -5.89 13.56
CA PHE A 18 -5.87 -6.12 12.75
C PHE A 18 -6.17 -6.97 11.51
N ALA A 19 -7.04 -7.98 11.63
CA ALA A 19 -7.45 -8.82 10.50
C ALA A 19 -8.16 -8.00 9.41
N GLU A 20 -9.15 -7.18 9.76
CA GLU A 20 -9.87 -6.33 8.80
C GLU A 20 -8.94 -5.32 8.10
N ARG A 21 -8.03 -4.71 8.86
CA ARG A 21 -7.00 -3.81 8.28
C ARG A 21 -6.01 -4.56 7.39
N GLY A 22 -5.67 -5.79 7.77
CA GLY A 22 -4.80 -6.68 7.00
C GLY A 22 -5.38 -7.03 5.63
N GLU A 23 -6.69 -7.32 5.54
CA GLU A 23 -7.35 -7.57 4.25
C GLU A 23 -7.24 -6.38 3.29
N VAL A 24 -7.35 -5.15 3.79
CA VAL A 24 -7.16 -3.95 2.97
C VAL A 24 -5.73 -3.86 2.44
N LEU A 25 -4.73 -4.14 3.29
CA LEU A 25 -3.32 -4.13 2.87
C LEU A 25 -3.00 -5.25 1.86
N ARG A 26 -3.57 -6.45 2.03
CA ARG A 26 -3.44 -7.54 1.04
C ARG A 26 -4.06 -7.16 -0.30
N ALA A 27 -5.20 -6.47 -0.29
CA ALA A 27 -5.80 -5.95 -1.52
C ALA A 27 -4.92 -4.90 -2.21
N VAL A 28 -4.27 -4.01 -1.44
CA VAL A 28 -3.28 -3.06 -1.96
C VAL A 28 -2.08 -3.80 -2.59
N ALA A 29 -1.52 -4.77 -1.89
CA ALA A 29 -0.39 -5.56 -2.38
C ALA A 29 -0.73 -6.27 -3.69
N LYS A 30 -1.92 -6.91 -3.77
CA LYS A 30 -2.42 -7.52 -4.99
C LYS A 30 -2.51 -6.50 -6.12
N ARG A 31 -3.12 -5.34 -5.86
CA ARG A 31 -3.33 -4.32 -6.89
C ARG A 31 -2.02 -3.75 -7.43
N LEU A 32 -1.04 -3.52 -6.56
CA LEU A 32 0.30 -3.10 -6.96
C LEU A 32 0.94 -4.11 -7.91
N ARG A 33 0.83 -5.42 -7.61
CA ARG A 33 1.36 -6.49 -8.47
C ARG A 33 0.65 -6.58 -9.82
N ASP A 34 -0.69 -6.48 -9.81
CA ASP A 34 -1.49 -6.50 -11.04
C ASP A 34 -1.14 -5.32 -11.97
N ASP A 35 -0.81 -4.16 -11.40
CA ASP A 35 -0.54 -2.91 -12.13
C ASP A 35 0.97 -2.62 -12.30
N VAL A 36 1.88 -3.57 -12.05
CA VAL A 36 3.35 -3.36 -12.16
C VAL A 36 3.75 -2.70 -13.48
N GLU A 37 3.19 -3.19 -14.58
CA GLU A 37 3.52 -2.71 -15.93
C GLU A 37 2.87 -1.36 -16.27
N GLN A 38 1.97 -0.85 -15.41
CA GLN A 38 1.44 0.52 -15.50
C GLN A 38 2.19 1.48 -14.57
N LEU A 39 2.50 1.04 -13.35
CA LEU A 39 3.14 1.88 -12.33
C LEU A 39 4.65 2.07 -12.57
N ALA A 40 5.35 1.03 -13.02
CA ALA A 40 6.80 1.12 -13.22
C ALA A 40 7.20 2.12 -14.34
N PRO A 41 6.51 2.17 -15.50
CA PRO A 41 6.79 3.21 -16.50
C PRO A 41 6.58 4.63 -15.98
N LEU A 42 5.50 4.89 -15.22
CA LEU A 42 5.26 6.21 -14.62
C LEU A 42 6.43 6.64 -13.73
N MET A 43 6.94 5.73 -12.88
CA MET A 43 8.12 6.01 -12.07
C MET A 43 9.37 6.31 -12.92
N THR A 44 9.55 5.61 -14.04
CA THR A 44 10.65 5.90 -14.96
C THR A 44 10.49 7.28 -15.60
N GLU A 45 9.29 7.65 -16.03
CA GLU A 45 9.00 8.92 -16.69
C GLU A 45 9.09 10.11 -15.72
N GLU A 46 8.49 10.00 -14.54
CA GLU A 46 8.41 11.11 -13.57
C GLU A 46 9.71 11.28 -12.77
N MET A 47 10.41 10.19 -12.45
CA MET A 47 11.56 10.21 -11.54
C MET A 47 12.90 9.84 -12.22
N GLY A 48 12.88 9.40 -13.48
CA GLY A 48 14.08 8.98 -14.21
C GLY A 48 14.65 7.62 -13.77
N LYS A 49 13.90 6.83 -13.00
CA LYS A 49 14.37 5.55 -12.47
C LYS A 49 14.50 4.50 -13.58
N PRO A 50 15.58 3.71 -13.67
CA PRO A 50 15.67 2.60 -14.63
C PRO A 50 14.49 1.63 -14.46
N ILE A 51 13.86 1.21 -15.58
CA ILE A 51 12.61 0.43 -15.54
C ILE A 51 12.70 -0.85 -14.69
N ARG A 52 13.88 -1.49 -14.65
CA ARG A 52 14.12 -2.67 -13.80
C ARG A 52 13.99 -2.34 -12.32
N GLU A 53 14.53 -1.21 -11.90
CA GLU A 53 14.47 -0.76 -10.51
C GLU A 53 13.09 -0.17 -10.15
N ALA A 54 12.38 0.39 -11.13
CA ALA A 54 10.99 0.81 -10.97
C ALA A 54 10.07 -0.39 -10.72
N ARG A 55 10.16 -1.46 -11.53
CA ARG A 55 9.44 -2.72 -11.28
C ARG A 55 9.76 -3.30 -9.90
N GLY A 56 11.03 -3.30 -9.52
CA GLY A 56 11.46 -3.74 -8.18
C GLY A 56 10.89 -2.88 -7.05
N GLU A 57 10.67 -1.60 -7.27
CA GLU A 57 10.04 -0.71 -6.28
C GLU A 57 8.56 -1.04 -6.07
N VAL A 58 7.83 -1.32 -7.15
CA VAL A 58 6.42 -1.74 -7.07
C VAL A 58 6.31 -3.03 -6.26
N GLU A 59 7.16 -4.03 -6.53
CA GLU A 59 7.17 -5.27 -5.76
C GLU A 59 7.55 -5.03 -4.30
N LYS A 60 8.54 -4.18 -4.03
CA LYS A 60 8.94 -3.82 -2.65
C LYS A 60 7.77 -3.16 -1.89
N ALA A 61 7.01 -2.29 -2.54
CA ALA A 61 5.84 -1.66 -1.95
C ALA A 61 4.72 -2.68 -1.67
N ALA A 62 4.46 -3.60 -2.61
CA ALA A 62 3.51 -4.69 -2.42
C ALA A 62 3.92 -5.60 -1.26
N TRP A 63 5.20 -5.97 -1.19
CA TRP A 63 5.76 -6.76 -0.10
C TRP A 63 5.59 -6.06 1.26
N ALA A 64 5.85 -4.75 1.34
CA ALA A 64 5.68 -4.01 2.60
C ALA A 64 4.22 -4.03 3.08
N ALA A 65 3.26 -3.91 2.17
CA ALA A 65 1.84 -4.01 2.50
C ALA A 65 1.48 -5.41 3.03
N ASP A 66 1.93 -6.50 2.38
CA ASP A 66 1.73 -7.87 2.87
C ASP A 66 2.39 -8.09 4.24
N HIS A 67 3.61 -7.58 4.44
CA HIS A 67 4.34 -7.70 5.69
C HIS A 67 3.57 -7.07 6.86
N TYR A 68 3.05 -5.85 6.70
CA TYR A 68 2.26 -5.23 7.75
C TYR A 68 0.87 -5.86 7.91
N ALA A 69 0.28 -6.41 6.85
CA ALA A 69 -0.96 -7.17 6.95
C ALA A 69 -0.82 -8.40 7.85
N GLU A 70 0.38 -9.01 7.86
CA GLU A 70 0.67 -10.22 8.64
C GLU A 70 1.20 -9.92 10.04
N HIS A 71 2.03 -8.89 10.21
CA HIS A 71 2.81 -8.70 11.44
C HIS A 71 2.42 -7.50 12.29
N ALA A 72 1.52 -6.62 11.83
CA ALA A 72 1.21 -5.38 12.56
C ALA A 72 0.68 -5.62 13.98
N GLU A 73 -0.07 -6.71 14.22
CA GLU A 73 -0.57 -7.06 15.56
C GLU A 73 0.56 -7.41 16.54
N ALA A 74 1.68 -7.96 16.06
CA ALA A 74 2.83 -8.23 16.91
C ALA A 74 3.67 -6.98 17.22
N TYR A 75 3.50 -5.91 16.44
CA TYR A 75 4.28 -4.68 16.55
C TYR A 75 3.61 -3.59 17.40
N LEU A 76 2.30 -3.67 17.63
CA LEU A 76 1.46 -2.61 18.22
C LEU A 76 0.59 -3.15 19.36
#